data_AF-A0A7C1M3W7-F1
#
_entry.id   AF-A0A7C1M3W7-F1
#
_cell.length_a   1.000
_cell.length_b   1.000
_cell.length_c   1.000
_cell.angle_alpha   90.00
_cell.angle_beta   90.00
_cell.angle_gamma   90.00
#
_symmetry.space_group_name_H-M   'P 1'
#
loop_
_entity.id
_entity.type
_entity.pdbx_description
1 polymer ?
#
loop_
_entity_poly.entity_id
_entity_poly.type
_entity_poly.pdbx_seq_one_letter_code
_entity_poly.pdbx_strand_id
1 'polypeptide(L)'
;MSNRVDYFAAEETALSVPAGRCVVYVDGMLCPYLEVIEIVRASGPGYGQARLLYNPALWADGERVAVERIETVAAIGREVSIVTLYNARLGITAVRSVKVFAGRIEEIETQISGDCESVELVARDFSARLGRIGVYGQRVLHGGGSTMRLDGYETVFNRDGLPNASKAPMQHEGKWYRMFEVDSAKAQYWTCAEAVVYLLGEHLVGGQLGDGDVEQLEGIFESRLLGEIDVNGMSLLDALEKCCEQTGVRFRFEPCQEEDGPAERIVFYRPGVGRRVELNHQQAGEGFSIGRTNICRIDSSRGFYPATHRYIGMGDWKVYEATFDLVKAWDSSLEGGPQSDYSPSTNPDFDAMRDVYRKWCLNEAGDYAGTPFDFGSIFERATYLQRRRTFLRALSTDLEGESLGYYLEVSYDDGATWQEYADSFDVLDDECGVWLADEVLSEDVWTAIGAGTLKFRITASVASDERLTVAVADGPVNSAAEVIDHVLDLSGRFEFAKVSGKSIFSNSASSDIGEPDEVDDSEALGGYIRNLCETHESIIETIDVETPVAGLYYNCGDGVTCSPDSRNVLGVRRDSRSLFWIERVAMDFQKQQTKLRILRRRGR
;
A
#
# COMPACT_ATOMS: atom_id res chain seq x y z
N MET A 1 61.34 -29.45 -0.60
CA MET A 1 61.25 -28.38 0.41
C MET A 1 59.80 -27.93 0.46
N SER A 2 58.99 -28.49 1.36
CA SER A 2 57.63 -27.98 1.60
C SER A 2 57.74 -26.88 2.65
N ASN A 3 57.38 -25.65 2.28
CA ASN A 3 57.19 -24.56 3.21
C ASN A 3 55.92 -24.83 4.00
N ARG A 4 56.01 -25.72 4.99
CA ARG A 4 54.96 -25.94 5.97
C ARG A 4 55.21 -24.93 7.09
N VAL A 5 54.45 -23.84 7.07
CA VAL A 5 54.37 -22.90 8.18
C VAL A 5 53.41 -23.53 9.19
N ASP A 6 53.95 -24.16 10.23
CA ASP A 6 53.15 -24.61 11.36
C ASP A 6 52.75 -23.36 12.17
N TYR A 7 51.51 -22.90 12.00
CA TYR A 7 50.92 -21.93 12.90
C TYR A 7 50.71 -22.61 14.25
N PHE A 8 51.52 -22.25 15.23
CA PHE A 8 51.23 -22.53 16.64
C PHE A 8 49.99 -21.72 17.02
N ALA A 9 48.81 -22.33 16.89
CA ALA A 9 47.63 -21.86 17.62
C ALA A 9 47.88 -22.24 19.08
N ALA A 10 48.11 -21.25 19.94
CA ALA A 10 48.08 -21.47 21.38
C ALA A 10 46.72 -22.10 21.73
N GLU A 11 46.72 -23.09 22.63
CA GLU A 11 45.49 -23.54 23.30
C GLU A 11 44.99 -22.38 24.17
N GLU A 12 44.30 -21.43 23.55
CA GLU A 12 43.62 -20.36 24.25
C GLU A 12 42.35 -20.94 24.86
N THR A 13 42.40 -21.18 26.16
CA THR A 13 41.28 -21.65 26.99
C THR A 13 40.22 -20.57 27.26
N ALA A 14 40.46 -19.36 26.78
CA ALA A 14 39.50 -18.26 26.73
C ALA A 14 39.45 -17.73 25.29
N LEU A 15 38.26 -17.46 24.76
CA LEU A 15 38.10 -16.87 23.43
C LEU A 15 39.02 -15.64 23.28
N SER A 16 39.93 -15.69 22.29
CA SER A 16 40.98 -14.69 21.99
C SER A 16 40.52 -13.26 21.80
N VAL A 17 39.22 -13.09 21.57
CA VAL A 17 38.62 -11.80 21.28
C VAL A 17 38.06 -11.31 22.60
N PRO A 18 38.75 -10.41 23.34
CA PRO A 18 38.10 -9.73 24.44
C PRO A 18 36.82 -9.16 23.87
N ALA A 19 35.68 -9.47 24.51
CA ALA A 19 34.38 -8.86 24.28
C ALA A 19 34.62 -7.43 23.79
N GLY A 20 34.35 -7.17 22.50
CA GLY A 20 34.79 -5.92 21.88
C GLY A 20 34.33 -4.79 22.77
N ARG A 21 35.27 -4.10 23.44
CA ARG A 21 34.92 -3.13 24.47
C ARG A 21 34.14 -2.03 23.78
N CYS A 22 32.83 -2.07 23.95
CA CYS A 22 31.97 -0.96 23.58
C CYS A 22 32.23 0.16 24.57
N VAL A 23 32.36 1.35 24.04
CA VAL A 23 32.55 2.57 24.81
C VAL A 23 31.32 3.43 24.63
N VAL A 24 30.79 3.93 25.74
CA VAL A 24 29.57 4.74 25.76
C VAL A 24 29.96 6.21 25.87
N TYR A 25 29.35 7.03 25.02
CA TYR A 25 29.42 8.48 25.09
C TYR A 25 28.02 9.04 25.32
N VAL A 26 27.89 9.99 26.24
CA VAL A 26 26.66 10.76 26.48
C VAL A 26 26.94 12.22 26.17
N ASP A 27 26.19 12.81 25.24
CA ASP A 27 26.43 14.16 24.69
C ASP A 27 27.90 14.37 24.27
N GLY A 28 28.50 13.36 23.65
CA GLY A 28 29.91 13.36 23.22
C GLY A 28 30.93 13.17 24.34
N MET A 29 30.52 13.08 25.61
CA MET A 29 31.42 12.83 26.74
C MET A 29 31.54 11.33 27.04
N LEU A 30 32.76 10.85 27.15
CA LEU A 30 33.07 9.47 27.53
C LEU A 30 32.49 9.15 28.91
N CYS A 31 31.67 8.09 28.98
CA CYS A 31 31.04 7.61 30.21
C CYS A 31 31.52 6.18 30.52
N PRO A 32 32.70 6.02 31.13
CA PRO A 32 33.34 4.72 31.26
C PRO A 32 32.72 3.84 32.37
N TYR A 33 31.85 4.41 33.18
CA TYR A 33 31.03 3.73 34.20
C TYR A 33 29.70 3.20 33.63
N LEU A 34 29.45 3.35 32.32
CA LEU A 34 28.32 2.73 31.64
C LEU A 34 28.80 1.51 30.85
N GLU A 35 28.19 0.37 31.14
CA GLU A 35 28.41 -0.91 30.45
C GLU A 35 27.26 -1.17 29.47
N VAL A 36 27.58 -1.66 28.29
CA VAL A 36 26.56 -2.06 27.31
C VAL A 36 26.10 -3.48 27.63
N ILE A 37 24.80 -3.65 27.92
CA ILE A 37 24.20 -4.96 28.19
C ILE A 37 23.72 -5.59 26.89
N GLU A 38 22.91 -4.83 26.14
CA GLU A 38 22.23 -5.30 24.94
C GLU A 38 22.13 -4.18 23.91
N ILE A 39 22.30 -4.52 22.64
CA ILE A 39 21.87 -3.66 21.53
C ILE A 39 20.89 -4.47 20.66
N VAL A 40 19.68 -3.95 20.50
CA VAL A 40 18.67 -4.49 19.60
C VAL A 40 18.60 -3.61 18.36
N ARG A 41 18.68 -4.23 17.18
CA ARG A 41 18.29 -3.64 15.91
C ARG A 41 16.99 -4.32 15.48
N ALA A 42 15.97 -3.55 15.14
CA ALA A 42 14.71 -4.04 14.60
C ALA A 42 14.14 -3.02 13.61
N SER A 43 13.19 -3.45 12.77
CA SER A 43 12.25 -2.52 12.12
C SER A 43 11.02 -2.29 13.00
N GLY A 44 10.10 -1.46 12.54
CA GLY A 44 8.78 -1.30 13.17
C GLY A 44 8.10 -2.66 13.43
N PRO A 45 7.36 -2.79 14.55
CA PRO A 45 7.09 -1.75 15.55
C PRO A 45 8.15 -1.61 16.67
N GLY A 46 9.18 -2.47 16.69
CA GLY A 46 10.12 -2.54 17.82
C GLY A 46 11.25 -1.53 17.78
N TYR A 47 11.74 -1.20 16.58
CA TYR A 47 12.89 -0.31 16.31
C TYR A 47 14.15 -0.59 17.16
N GLY A 48 15.20 0.22 16.95
CA GLY A 48 16.49 0.05 17.62
C GLY A 48 16.49 0.56 19.05
N GLN A 49 17.10 -0.22 19.95
CA GLN A 49 17.33 0.19 21.33
C GLN A 49 18.64 -0.36 21.88
N ALA A 50 19.19 0.29 22.91
CA ALA A 50 20.34 -0.17 23.66
C ALA A 50 20.03 -0.12 25.17
N ARG A 51 20.42 -1.18 25.88
CA ARG A 51 20.36 -1.24 27.34
C ARG A 51 21.76 -1.07 27.92
N LEU A 52 21.87 -0.15 28.85
CA LEU A 52 23.11 0.21 29.53
C LEU A 52 22.97 -0.05 31.03
N LEU A 53 24.03 -0.55 31.66
CA LEU A 53 24.12 -0.72 33.10
C LEU A 53 25.12 0.29 33.66
N TYR A 54 24.73 1.01 34.71
CA TYR A 54 25.69 1.73 35.53
C TYR A 54 26.55 0.74 36.35
N ASN A 55 27.85 0.70 36.05
CA ASN A 55 28.82 -0.18 36.69
C ASN A 55 30.09 0.62 37.08
N PRO A 56 30.15 1.18 38.30
CA PRO A 56 31.28 2.02 38.74
C PRO A 56 32.57 1.22 38.94
N ALA A 57 32.50 -0.12 39.03
CA ALA A 57 33.69 -0.96 39.19
C ALA A 57 34.56 -1.01 37.92
N LEU A 58 34.00 -0.67 36.75
CA LEU A 58 34.76 -0.60 35.50
C LEU A 58 35.76 0.57 35.46
N TRP A 59 35.62 1.55 36.35
CA TRP A 59 36.44 2.75 36.35
C TRP A 59 37.21 2.92 37.67
N ALA A 60 38.31 2.18 37.80
CA ALA A 60 39.11 2.15 39.04
C ALA A 60 39.87 3.46 39.33
N ASP A 61 40.23 4.24 38.30
CA ASP A 61 41.20 5.35 38.41
C ASP A 61 40.56 6.75 38.44
N GLY A 62 39.23 6.88 38.45
CA GLY A 62 38.55 8.19 38.45
C GLY A 62 37.59 8.43 39.60
N GLU A 63 37.18 9.70 39.73
CA GLU A 63 36.16 10.12 40.68
C GLU A 63 34.85 9.36 40.41
N ARG A 64 34.40 8.56 41.39
CA ARG A 64 33.16 7.80 41.27
C ARG A 64 32.00 8.78 41.15
N VAL A 65 31.27 8.71 40.04
CA VAL A 65 29.98 9.38 39.90
C VAL A 65 29.03 8.70 40.86
N ALA A 66 28.57 9.39 41.90
CA ALA A 66 27.58 8.83 42.83
C ALA A 66 26.30 8.43 42.07
N VAL A 67 25.58 7.40 42.53
CA VAL A 67 24.43 6.87 41.81
C VAL A 67 23.37 7.96 41.58
N GLU A 68 23.16 8.84 42.55
CA GLU A 68 22.21 9.95 42.47
C GLU A 68 22.57 10.98 41.39
N ARG A 69 23.83 11.00 40.95
CA ARG A 69 24.29 11.87 39.86
C ARG A 69 24.08 11.25 38.49
N ILE A 70 23.83 9.94 38.38
CA ILE A 70 23.67 9.29 37.08
C ILE A 70 22.47 9.84 36.32
N GLU A 71 21.37 10.12 37.03
CA GLU A 71 20.16 10.72 36.47
C GLU A 71 20.41 12.13 35.92
N THR A 72 21.45 12.83 36.40
CA THR A 72 21.85 14.14 35.89
C THR A 72 22.79 14.02 34.69
N VAL A 73 23.76 13.10 34.74
CA VAL A 73 24.78 12.95 33.68
C VAL A 73 24.21 12.22 32.45
N ALA A 74 23.28 11.29 32.68
CA ALA A 74 22.63 10.47 31.68
C ALA A 74 21.10 10.65 31.76
N ALA A 75 20.66 11.90 31.85
CA ALA A 75 19.25 12.28 31.89
C ALA A 75 18.49 11.86 30.62
N ILE A 76 17.18 11.63 30.76
CA ILE A 76 16.26 11.40 29.63
C ILE A 76 16.39 12.53 28.60
N GLY A 77 16.46 12.14 27.33
CA GLY A 77 16.60 13.03 26.17
C GLY A 77 18.04 13.33 25.74
N ARG A 78 19.05 12.98 26.56
CA ARG A 78 20.47 13.11 26.20
C ARG A 78 20.88 12.15 25.10
N GLU A 79 21.80 12.58 24.25
CA GLU A 79 22.28 11.78 23.13
C GLU A 79 23.27 10.73 23.61
N VAL A 80 23.11 9.51 23.11
CA VAL A 80 23.96 8.37 23.41
C VAL A 80 24.58 7.89 22.11
N SER A 81 25.89 7.68 22.13
CA SER A 81 26.56 6.89 21.09
C SER A 81 27.37 5.77 21.71
N ILE A 82 27.26 4.59 21.11
CA ILE A 82 28.02 3.41 21.50
C ILE A 82 28.97 3.11 20.37
N VAL A 83 30.26 3.00 20.68
CA VAL A 83 31.30 2.71 19.70
C VAL A 83 32.06 1.45 20.06
N THR A 84 32.43 0.67 19.06
CA THR A 84 33.40 -0.42 19.20
C THR A 84 34.76 0.06 18.74
N LEU A 85 35.78 -0.20 19.56
CA LEU A 85 37.18 0.08 19.21
C LEU A 85 37.79 -1.10 18.46
N TYR A 86 38.57 -0.81 17.42
CA TYR A 86 39.31 -1.81 16.67
C TYR A 86 40.71 -1.29 16.29
N ASN A 87 41.66 -2.21 16.12
CA ASN A 87 42.98 -1.84 15.60
C ASN A 87 42.92 -1.79 14.07
N ALA A 88 43.00 -0.59 13.51
CA ALA A 88 42.89 -0.35 12.07
C ALA A 88 44.14 -0.71 11.28
N ARG A 89 45.27 -1.01 11.94
CA ARG A 89 46.53 -1.39 11.27
C ARG A 89 47.12 -2.66 11.89
N LEU A 90 47.48 -3.62 11.05
CA LEU A 90 48.23 -4.80 11.48
C LEU A 90 49.64 -4.38 11.89
N GLY A 91 50.10 -4.82 13.06
CA GLY A 91 51.46 -4.59 13.56
C GLY A 91 51.77 -3.20 14.13
N ILE A 92 50.82 -2.26 14.10
CA ILE A 92 50.93 -0.93 14.72
C ILE A 92 49.64 -0.66 15.51
N THR A 93 49.74 -0.12 16.72
CA THR A 93 48.55 0.32 17.46
C THR A 93 47.94 1.55 16.80
N ALA A 94 46.88 1.36 16.02
CA ALA A 94 46.09 2.42 15.40
C ALA A 94 44.63 2.22 15.77
N VAL A 95 44.24 2.68 16.95
CA VAL A 95 42.86 2.54 17.43
C VAL A 95 41.93 3.42 16.60
N ARG A 96 40.90 2.81 16.04
CA ARG A 96 39.76 3.50 15.44
C ARG A 96 38.48 3.01 16.09
N SER A 97 37.41 3.78 15.91
CA SER A 97 36.07 3.46 16.41
C SER A 97 35.09 3.27 15.27
N VAL A 98 34.12 2.39 15.47
CA VAL A 98 32.91 2.27 14.64
C VAL A 98 31.71 2.51 15.54
N LYS A 99 30.81 3.42 15.19
CA LYS A 99 29.56 3.60 15.92
C LYS A 99 28.65 2.41 15.65
N VAL A 100 28.23 1.71 16.70
CA VAL A 100 27.37 0.52 16.61
C VAL A 100 25.92 0.81 16.99
N PHE A 101 25.69 1.91 17.71
CA PHE A 101 24.39 2.46 18.07
C PHE A 101 24.51 3.98 18.28
N ALA A 102 23.46 4.71 17.92
CA ALA A 102 23.26 6.10 18.24
C ALA A 102 21.77 6.27 18.58
N GLY A 103 21.46 7.18 19.49
CA GLY A 103 20.08 7.39 19.95
C GLY A 103 20.00 8.34 21.13
N ARG A 104 18.91 8.26 21.90
CA ARG A 104 18.69 9.08 23.10
C ARG A 104 18.21 8.23 24.26
N ILE A 105 18.54 8.66 25.47
CA ILE A 105 18.05 8.02 26.70
C ILE A 105 16.55 8.29 26.81
N GLU A 106 15.76 7.22 26.88
CA GLU A 106 14.30 7.28 26.94
C GLU A 106 13.76 6.84 28.30
N GLU A 107 14.51 6.00 29.00
CA GLU A 107 14.11 5.42 30.28
C GLU A 107 15.31 5.21 31.18
N ILE A 108 15.09 5.39 32.49
CA ILE A 108 16.07 5.13 33.54
C ILE A 108 15.34 4.33 34.61
N GLU A 109 15.81 3.11 34.87
CA GLU A 109 15.28 2.24 35.90
C GLU A 109 16.29 2.10 37.04
N THR A 110 15.90 2.56 38.22
CA THR A 110 16.71 2.42 39.44
C THR A 110 16.12 1.33 40.33
N GLN A 111 16.88 0.27 40.55
CA GLN A 111 16.52 -0.80 41.47
C GLN A 111 17.42 -0.77 42.71
N ILE A 112 16.79 -0.64 43.87
CA ILE A 112 17.45 -0.66 45.19
C ILE A 112 16.99 -1.92 45.91
N SER A 113 17.90 -2.86 46.16
CA SER A 113 17.60 -4.09 46.89
C SER A 113 18.72 -4.46 47.87
N GLY A 114 18.45 -4.31 49.17
CA GLY A 114 19.42 -4.64 50.23
C GLY A 114 20.75 -3.90 50.04
N ASP A 115 21.81 -4.64 49.73
CA ASP A 115 23.17 -4.15 49.52
C ASP A 115 23.51 -3.86 48.03
N CYS A 116 22.52 -3.95 47.13
CA CYS A 116 22.70 -3.74 45.70
C CYS A 116 21.84 -2.58 45.21
N GLU A 117 22.50 -1.59 44.60
CA GLU A 117 21.88 -0.52 43.85
C GLU A 117 22.31 -0.68 42.38
N SER A 118 21.34 -0.83 41.48
CA SER A 118 21.60 -0.95 40.05
C SER A 118 20.77 0.07 39.30
N VAL A 119 21.41 0.80 38.40
CA VAL A 119 20.72 1.72 37.47
C VAL A 119 20.88 1.19 36.06
N GLU A 120 19.77 0.85 35.42
CA GLU A 120 19.70 0.57 33.99
C GLU A 120 19.19 1.79 33.24
N LEU A 121 19.74 2.01 32.05
CA LEU A 121 19.29 3.04 31.14
C LEU A 121 18.90 2.38 29.82
N VAL A 122 17.77 2.80 29.26
CA VAL A 122 17.33 2.39 27.92
C VAL A 122 17.45 3.58 27.00
N ALA A 123 18.29 3.43 25.98
CA ALA A 123 18.36 4.37 24.87
C ALA A 123 17.61 3.81 23.66
N ARG A 124 16.88 4.65 22.94
CA ARG A 124 16.21 4.29 21.67
C ARG A 124 16.81 5.10 20.52
N ASP A 125 16.78 4.52 19.33
CA ASP A 125 17.19 5.19 18.11
C ASP A 125 16.22 6.34 17.76
N PHE A 126 16.44 6.99 16.61
CA PHE A 126 15.65 8.15 16.18
C PHE A 126 14.13 7.89 16.05
N SER A 127 13.69 6.62 16.02
CA SER A 127 12.26 6.25 15.98
C SER A 127 11.46 6.85 17.14
N ALA A 128 12.01 6.87 18.36
CA ALA A 128 11.33 7.39 19.53
C ALA A 128 11.01 8.89 19.39
N ARG A 129 11.83 9.61 18.62
CA ARG A 129 11.60 11.01 18.30
C ARG A 129 10.54 11.17 17.23
N LEU A 130 10.59 10.38 16.16
CA LEU A 130 9.56 10.43 15.09
C LEU A 130 8.17 10.13 15.66
N GLY A 131 8.07 9.17 16.60
CA GLY A 131 6.81 8.83 17.27
C GLY A 131 6.18 9.96 18.10
N ARG A 132 6.92 11.05 18.36
CA ARG A 132 6.43 12.23 19.09
C ARG A 132 6.07 13.40 18.19
N ILE A 133 6.40 13.34 16.90
CA ILE A 133 6.15 14.41 15.94
C ILE A 133 4.81 14.12 15.27
N GLY A 134 3.81 14.96 15.52
CA GLY A 134 2.51 14.84 14.86
C GLY A 134 2.54 15.41 13.44
N VAL A 135 1.88 14.71 12.52
CA VAL A 135 1.69 15.16 11.14
C VAL A 135 0.40 15.98 11.06
N TYR A 136 0.54 17.28 10.83
CA TYR A 136 -0.56 18.23 10.70
C TYR A 136 -0.22 19.31 9.67
N GLY A 137 -1.23 19.72 8.91
CA GLY A 137 -1.10 20.75 7.90
C GLY A 137 -0.47 20.24 6.62
N GLN A 138 -0.54 21.07 5.59
CA GLN A 138 0.17 20.82 4.34
C GLN A 138 0.88 22.08 3.85
N ARG A 139 2.06 21.91 3.26
CA ARG A 139 2.71 22.98 2.53
C ARG A 139 2.23 22.96 1.09
N VAL A 140 1.64 24.07 0.66
CA VAL A 140 1.12 24.25 -0.69
C VAL A 140 2.01 25.17 -1.52
N LEU A 141 2.09 24.88 -2.81
CA LEU A 141 2.63 25.80 -3.81
C LEU A 141 1.57 26.87 -4.11
N HIS A 142 1.91 28.14 -3.87
CA HIS A 142 1.08 29.29 -4.17
C HIS A 142 1.55 29.98 -5.45
N GLY A 143 0.66 30.75 -6.09
CA GLY A 143 0.96 31.47 -7.32
C GLY A 143 2.26 32.26 -7.25
N GLY A 144 3.05 32.23 -8.33
CA GLY A 144 4.34 32.92 -8.41
C GLY A 144 5.52 32.16 -7.78
N GLY A 145 5.37 30.87 -7.46
CA GLY A 145 6.44 30.03 -6.92
C GLY A 145 6.71 30.23 -5.42
N SER A 146 5.83 30.98 -4.74
CA SER A 146 5.85 31.10 -3.29
C SER A 146 5.22 29.87 -2.63
N THR A 147 5.59 29.57 -1.39
CA THR A 147 5.06 28.42 -0.66
C THR A 147 4.41 28.89 0.63
N MET A 148 3.32 28.23 1.03
CA MET A 148 2.57 28.57 2.23
C MET A 148 2.25 27.29 3.00
N ARG A 149 2.41 27.31 4.32
CA ARG A 149 1.97 26.22 5.19
C ARG A 149 0.53 26.48 5.64
N LEU A 150 -0.33 25.48 5.47
CA LEU A 150 -1.74 25.51 5.85
C LEU A 150 -1.95 24.58 7.05
N ASP A 151 -1.78 25.08 8.27
CA ASP A 151 -1.79 24.25 9.49
C ASP A 151 -3.15 23.59 9.81
N GLY A 152 -4.26 24.14 9.30
CA GLY A 152 -5.61 23.62 9.51
C GLY A 152 -6.09 22.62 8.44
N TYR A 153 -5.26 22.33 7.43
CA TYR A 153 -5.62 21.39 6.37
C TYR A 153 -5.11 19.99 6.69
N GLU A 154 -5.91 18.98 6.37
CA GLU A 154 -5.50 17.59 6.52
C GLU A 154 -4.40 17.23 5.53
N THR A 155 -3.43 16.44 5.99
CA THR A 155 -2.37 15.89 5.15
C THR A 155 -2.86 14.59 4.50
N VAL A 156 -3.56 14.71 3.36
CA VAL A 156 -4.08 13.56 2.60
C VAL A 156 -3.41 13.52 1.22
N PHE A 157 -2.55 12.52 0.99
CA PHE A 157 -1.93 12.30 -0.31
C PHE A 157 -2.95 11.69 -1.27
N ASN A 158 -2.96 12.18 -2.51
CA ASN A 158 -3.84 11.72 -3.59
C ASN A 158 -5.31 11.56 -3.15
N ARG A 159 -5.85 12.59 -2.49
CA ARG A 159 -7.22 12.61 -1.92
C ARG A 159 -8.26 12.27 -2.99
N ASP A 160 -9.23 11.44 -2.64
CA ASP A 160 -10.30 10.96 -3.51
C ASP A 160 -9.75 10.27 -4.77
N GLY A 161 -8.55 9.70 -4.68
CA GLY A 161 -7.83 9.13 -5.82
C GLY A 161 -7.34 10.15 -6.85
N LEU A 162 -7.40 11.46 -6.56
CA LEU A 162 -7.00 12.52 -7.49
C LEU A 162 -5.56 13.00 -7.22
N PRO A 163 -4.82 13.44 -8.25
CA PRO A 163 -3.48 13.98 -8.07
C PRO A 163 -3.52 15.30 -7.26
N ASN A 164 -2.61 15.45 -6.28
CA ASN A 164 -2.49 16.69 -5.51
C ASN A 164 -1.03 17.10 -5.17
N ALA A 165 -0.04 16.56 -5.89
CA ALA A 165 1.37 16.97 -5.77
C ALA A 165 1.75 18.01 -6.83
N SER A 166 2.70 18.89 -6.51
CA SER A 166 3.28 19.86 -7.44
C SER A 166 4.07 19.16 -8.56
N LYS A 167 4.04 19.70 -9.79
CA LYS A 167 4.75 19.16 -10.98
C LYS A 167 6.27 19.13 -10.88
N ALA A 168 6.86 19.95 -10.02
CA ALA A 168 8.29 19.97 -9.77
C ALA A 168 8.58 20.05 -8.26
N PRO A 169 9.71 19.50 -7.79
CA PRO A 169 10.17 19.72 -6.43
C PRO A 169 10.58 21.19 -6.24
N MET A 170 10.37 21.70 -5.03
CA MET A 170 10.68 23.07 -4.65
C MET A 170 11.64 23.06 -3.46
N GLN A 171 12.49 24.08 -3.37
CA GLN A 171 13.40 24.22 -2.25
C GLN A 171 12.70 24.88 -1.05
N HIS A 172 12.73 24.22 0.11
CA HIS A 172 12.31 24.80 1.39
C HIS A 172 13.29 24.40 2.49
N GLU A 173 13.77 25.39 3.26
CA GLU A 173 14.75 25.18 4.34
C GLU A 173 15.99 24.35 3.92
N GLY A 174 16.44 24.54 2.68
CA GLY A 174 17.60 23.84 2.13
C GLY A 174 17.32 22.42 1.61
N LYS A 175 16.09 21.91 1.73
CA LYS A 175 15.67 20.61 1.20
C LYS A 175 14.85 20.78 -0.08
N TRP A 176 14.93 19.80 -0.98
CA TRP A 176 14.13 19.76 -2.21
C TRP A 176 13.09 18.66 -2.13
N TYR A 177 11.82 19.02 -2.21
CA TYR A 177 10.72 18.06 -2.20
C TYR A 177 9.48 18.63 -2.90
N ARG A 178 8.59 17.76 -3.36
CA ARG A 178 7.30 18.18 -3.92
C ARG A 178 6.38 18.66 -2.82
N MET A 179 5.50 19.60 -3.15
CA MET A 179 4.54 20.18 -2.22
C MET A 179 3.13 19.90 -2.71
N PHE A 180 2.12 20.20 -1.90
CA PHE A 180 0.74 20.09 -2.34
C PHE A 180 0.42 21.17 -3.39
N GLU A 181 -0.31 20.78 -4.43
CA GLU A 181 -0.78 21.69 -5.50
C GLU A 181 -2.27 21.98 -5.31
N VAL A 182 -2.63 23.27 -5.33
CA VAL A 182 -4.02 23.71 -5.11
C VAL A 182 -4.82 23.63 -6.41
N ASP A 183 -4.15 23.77 -7.54
CA ASP A 183 -4.75 23.68 -8.87
C ASP A 183 -4.67 22.23 -9.40
N SER A 184 -5.78 21.49 -9.33
CA SER A 184 -5.85 20.09 -9.77
C SER A 184 -5.40 19.89 -11.22
N ALA A 185 -5.59 20.88 -12.11
CA ALA A 185 -5.13 20.82 -13.49
C ALA A 185 -3.58 20.89 -13.63
N LYS A 186 -2.90 21.37 -12.59
CA LYS A 186 -1.44 21.41 -12.49
C LYS A 186 -0.86 20.33 -11.59
N ALA A 187 -1.69 19.60 -10.87
CA ALA A 187 -1.24 18.56 -9.97
C ALA A 187 -0.78 17.30 -10.71
N GLN A 188 -0.02 16.48 -10.02
CA GLN A 188 0.31 15.10 -10.42
C GLN A 188 0.18 14.17 -9.21
N TYR A 189 0.20 12.87 -9.45
CA TYR A 189 0.16 11.87 -8.40
C TYR A 189 1.45 11.90 -7.57
N TRP A 190 1.31 11.71 -6.27
CA TRP A 190 2.43 11.39 -5.39
C TRP A 190 2.94 9.98 -5.69
N THR A 191 4.26 9.80 -5.73
CA THR A 191 4.89 8.48 -5.52
C THR A 191 5.08 8.20 -4.02
N CYS A 192 5.29 6.93 -3.66
CA CYS A 192 5.62 6.56 -2.28
C CYS A 192 6.93 7.22 -1.80
N ALA A 193 7.93 7.31 -2.67
CA ALA A 193 9.20 7.96 -2.36
C ALA A 193 9.02 9.47 -2.15
N GLU A 194 8.26 10.14 -3.01
CA GLU A 194 7.99 11.58 -2.89
C GLU A 194 7.22 11.92 -1.60
N ALA A 195 6.24 11.10 -1.21
CA ALA A 195 5.51 11.29 0.04
C ALA A 195 6.41 11.11 1.28
N VAL A 196 7.28 10.09 1.28
CA VAL A 196 8.29 9.90 2.35
C VAL A 196 9.23 11.10 2.44
N VAL A 197 9.73 11.59 1.31
CA VAL A 197 10.62 12.76 1.26
C VAL A 197 9.90 14.03 1.73
N TYR A 198 8.63 14.22 1.37
CA TYR A 198 7.82 15.32 1.89
C TYR A 198 7.66 15.23 3.41
N LEU A 199 7.30 14.06 3.94
CA LEU A 199 7.11 13.85 5.39
C LEU A 199 8.38 14.16 6.19
N LEU A 200 9.53 13.66 5.74
CA LEU A 200 10.83 13.95 6.36
C LEU A 200 11.27 15.41 6.13
N GLY A 201 10.93 15.98 4.98
CA GLY A 201 11.27 17.33 4.57
C GLY A 201 10.54 18.41 5.35
N GLU A 202 9.24 18.24 5.56
CA GLU A 202 8.35 19.21 6.20
C GLU A 202 8.41 19.16 7.74
N HIS A 203 8.60 17.97 8.31
CA HIS A 203 8.46 17.76 9.76
C HIS A 203 9.79 17.62 10.52
N LEU A 204 10.93 17.44 9.82
CA LEU A 204 12.26 17.40 10.43
C LEU A 204 13.09 18.61 10.03
N VAL A 205 13.80 19.18 11.01
CA VAL A 205 14.80 20.22 10.73
C VAL A 205 15.96 19.59 9.96
N GLY A 206 16.48 20.29 8.96
CA GLY A 206 17.64 19.85 8.18
C GLY A 206 18.83 19.44 9.05
N GLY A 207 19.46 18.31 8.71
CA GLY A 207 20.65 17.79 9.39
C GLY A 207 20.40 17.01 10.70
N GLN A 208 19.14 16.80 11.11
CA GLN A 208 18.84 16.00 12.31
C GLN A 208 18.90 14.49 12.08
N LEU A 209 18.60 14.06 10.85
CA LEU A 209 18.55 12.67 10.43
C LEU A 209 19.07 12.63 9.00
N GLY A 210 20.00 11.71 8.72
CA GLY A 210 20.42 11.45 7.35
C GLY A 210 19.30 10.74 6.61
N ASP A 211 18.81 11.33 5.53
CA ASP A 211 17.91 10.71 4.58
C ASP A 211 18.66 10.33 3.29
N GLY A 212 18.16 9.29 2.61
CA GLY A 212 18.66 8.93 1.28
C GLY A 212 18.24 9.96 0.23
N ASP A 213 18.93 9.98 -0.90
CA ASP A 213 18.46 10.80 -2.03
C ASP A 213 17.14 10.24 -2.60
N VAL A 214 16.35 11.12 -3.22
CA VAL A 214 15.04 10.73 -3.77
C VAL A 214 15.18 9.66 -4.86
N GLU A 215 16.28 9.64 -5.62
CA GLU A 215 16.52 8.66 -6.68
C GLU A 215 16.72 7.24 -6.13
N GLN A 216 17.41 7.10 -5.00
CA GLN A 216 17.57 5.86 -4.25
C GLN A 216 16.23 5.37 -3.71
N LEU A 217 15.42 6.28 -3.17
CA LEU A 217 14.08 5.94 -2.69
C LEU A 217 13.19 5.49 -3.86
N GLU A 218 13.18 6.23 -4.97
CA GLU A 218 12.47 5.86 -6.20
C GLU A 218 12.87 4.47 -6.69
N GLY A 219 14.17 4.11 -6.63
CA GLY A 219 14.65 2.77 -6.94
C GLY A 219 14.15 1.68 -5.98
N ILE A 220 14.06 1.97 -4.68
CA ILE A 220 13.57 1.02 -3.66
C ILE A 220 12.05 0.85 -3.72
N PHE A 221 11.33 1.95 -3.96
CA PHE A 221 9.88 1.99 -4.11
C PHE A 221 9.41 1.64 -5.52
N GLU A 222 10.33 1.42 -6.47
CA GLU A 222 10.06 1.09 -7.89
C GLU A 222 9.14 2.11 -8.58
N SER A 223 9.30 3.39 -8.24
CA SER A 223 8.45 4.49 -8.73
C SER A 223 6.95 4.27 -8.59
N ARG A 224 6.57 3.55 -7.54
CA ARG A 224 5.17 3.20 -7.31
C ARG A 224 4.35 4.42 -6.91
N LEU A 225 3.26 4.64 -7.65
CA LEU A 225 2.25 5.63 -7.31
C LEU A 225 1.65 5.30 -5.94
N LEU A 226 1.51 6.34 -5.12
CA LEU A 226 0.85 6.24 -3.83
C LEU A 226 -0.67 6.21 -4.07
N GLY A 227 -1.40 5.33 -3.39
CA GLY A 227 -2.86 5.48 -3.33
C GLY A 227 -3.27 6.72 -2.52
N GLU A 228 -4.57 6.88 -2.31
CA GLU A 228 -5.02 7.80 -1.27
C GLU A 228 -4.48 7.35 0.10
N ILE A 229 -3.79 8.25 0.79
CA ILE A 229 -3.34 8.03 2.17
C ILE A 229 -3.57 9.29 2.99
N ASP A 230 -4.51 9.19 3.93
CA ASP A 230 -4.65 10.14 5.02
C ASP A 230 -3.63 9.83 6.13
N VAL A 231 -2.72 10.76 6.40
CA VAL A 231 -1.75 10.69 7.51
C VAL A 231 -1.97 11.78 8.56
N ASN A 232 -3.06 12.55 8.44
CA ASN A 232 -3.36 13.64 9.35
C ASN A 232 -3.56 13.11 10.79
N GLY A 233 -2.93 13.76 11.77
CA GLY A 233 -3.00 13.38 13.17
C GLY A 233 -2.16 12.16 13.56
N MET A 234 -1.52 11.48 12.61
CA MET A 234 -0.60 10.38 12.90
C MET A 234 0.73 10.89 13.46
N SER A 235 1.47 10.03 14.16
CA SER A 235 2.89 10.31 14.38
C SER A 235 3.64 10.22 13.05
N LEU A 236 4.74 10.96 12.90
CA LEU A 236 5.58 10.90 11.71
C LEU A 236 6.13 9.49 11.47
N LEU A 237 6.35 8.73 12.54
CA LEU A 237 6.75 7.33 12.45
C LEU A 237 5.65 6.48 11.79
N ASP A 238 4.41 6.58 12.29
CA ASP A 238 3.27 5.81 11.77
C ASP A 238 2.91 6.25 10.34
N ALA A 239 3.02 7.54 10.03
CA ALA A 239 2.82 8.06 8.68
C ALA A 239 3.83 7.46 7.68
N LEU A 240 5.11 7.36 8.07
CA LEU A 240 6.13 6.70 7.25
C LEU A 240 5.87 5.20 7.10
N GLU A 241 5.47 4.52 8.17
CA GLU A 241 5.07 3.10 8.12
C GLU A 241 3.91 2.90 7.14
N LYS A 242 2.87 3.73 7.23
CA LYS A 242 1.70 3.67 6.34
C LYS A 242 2.06 3.90 4.86
N CYS A 243 2.99 4.82 4.57
CA CYS A 243 3.52 4.98 3.20
C CYS A 243 4.31 3.76 2.73
N CYS A 244 5.04 3.09 3.62
CA CYS A 244 5.85 1.93 3.30
C CYS A 244 5.04 0.65 3.10
N GLU A 245 3.95 0.47 3.87
CA GLU A 245 3.07 -0.70 3.84
C GLU A 245 2.65 -1.08 2.42
N GLN A 246 2.22 -0.11 1.61
CA GLN A 246 1.75 -0.35 0.23
C GLN A 246 2.81 -0.91 -0.72
N THR A 247 4.07 -0.98 -0.31
CA THR A 247 5.18 -1.41 -1.18
C THR A 247 5.97 -2.59 -0.62
N GLY A 248 5.65 -3.03 0.61
CA GLY A 248 6.46 -4.00 1.35
C GLY A 248 7.88 -3.51 1.68
N VAL A 249 8.19 -2.23 1.42
CA VAL A 249 9.41 -1.58 1.91
C VAL A 249 9.30 -1.44 3.42
N ARG A 250 10.44 -1.53 4.10
CA ARG A 250 10.57 -1.23 5.53
C ARG A 250 11.70 -0.24 5.73
N PHE A 251 11.78 0.35 6.92
CA PHE A 251 12.93 1.17 7.28
C PHE A 251 13.46 0.82 8.67
N ARG A 252 14.70 1.24 8.89
CA ARG A 252 15.44 1.12 10.16
C ARG A 252 16.34 2.35 10.33
N PHE A 253 16.82 2.58 11.54
CA PHE A 253 17.80 3.63 11.80
C PHE A 253 19.20 3.01 11.93
N GLU A 254 20.19 3.68 11.34
CA GLU A 254 21.59 3.28 11.40
C GLU A 254 22.47 4.42 11.92
N PRO A 255 23.48 4.14 12.76
CA PRO A 255 24.43 5.15 13.20
C PRO A 255 25.33 5.59 12.03
N CYS A 256 25.43 6.90 11.83
CA CYS A 256 26.33 7.50 10.86
C CYS A 256 27.78 7.43 11.34
N GLN A 257 28.68 6.93 10.49
CA GLN A 257 30.11 6.81 10.83
C GLN A 257 30.88 8.13 10.69
N GLU A 258 30.31 9.10 9.98
CA GLU A 258 30.89 10.44 9.82
C GLU A 258 30.85 11.23 11.14
N GLU A 259 31.87 12.05 11.36
CA GLU A 259 31.94 12.96 12.51
C GLU A 259 31.09 14.21 12.26
N ASP A 260 31.15 14.74 11.03
CA ASP A 260 30.40 15.90 10.57
C ASP A 260 29.08 15.43 9.93
N GLY A 261 27.97 15.49 10.68
CA GLY A 261 26.66 15.13 10.14
C GLY A 261 25.66 14.68 11.21
N PRO A 262 24.45 14.26 10.79
CA PRO A 262 23.48 13.67 11.70
C PRO A 262 24.07 12.40 12.32
N ALA A 263 23.80 12.17 13.61
CA ALA A 263 24.29 10.98 14.32
C ALA A 263 23.70 9.66 13.77
N GLU A 264 22.53 9.75 13.16
CA GLU A 264 21.74 8.64 12.63
C GLU A 264 21.26 8.93 11.21
N ARG A 265 20.96 7.87 10.46
CA ARG A 265 20.26 7.93 9.18
C ARG A 265 19.13 6.92 9.12
N ILE A 266 18.08 7.25 8.38
CA ILE A 266 17.01 6.32 8.05
C ILE A 266 17.39 5.53 6.80
N VAL A 267 17.24 4.21 6.86
CA VAL A 267 17.57 3.30 5.76
C VAL A 267 16.34 2.52 5.37
N PHE A 268 15.85 2.76 4.16
CA PHE A 268 14.77 2.01 3.55
C PHE A 268 15.31 0.75 2.88
N TYR A 269 14.59 -0.36 2.96
CA TYR A 269 15.00 -1.63 2.39
C TYR A 269 13.81 -2.55 2.10
N ARG A 270 14.00 -3.47 1.16
CA ARG A 270 13.09 -4.60 0.95
C ARG A 270 13.61 -5.85 1.68
N PRO A 271 12.82 -6.46 2.56
CA PRO A 271 13.25 -7.64 3.31
C PRO A 271 13.78 -8.76 2.40
N GLY A 272 15.02 -9.20 2.64
CA GLY A 272 15.62 -10.33 1.94
C GLY A 272 16.10 -10.06 0.50
N VAL A 273 16.03 -8.81 0.01
CA VAL A 273 16.54 -8.43 -1.33
C VAL A 273 17.97 -7.90 -1.26
N GLY A 274 18.36 -7.28 -0.14
CA GLY A 274 19.65 -6.63 0.04
C GLY A 274 20.83 -7.57 0.33
N ARG A 275 21.73 -7.11 1.20
CA ARG A 275 22.93 -7.85 1.62
C ARG A 275 22.60 -9.27 2.07
N ARG A 276 23.40 -10.23 1.64
CA ARG A 276 23.30 -11.63 2.10
C ARG A 276 24.27 -11.90 3.24
N VAL A 277 23.82 -12.64 4.25
CA VAL A 277 24.63 -13.14 5.36
C VAL A 277 24.53 -14.66 5.43
N GLU A 278 25.69 -15.30 5.60
CA GLU A 278 25.75 -16.75 5.72
C GLU A 278 25.57 -17.19 7.17
N LEU A 279 24.63 -18.09 7.41
CA LEU A 279 24.45 -18.77 8.68
C LEU A 279 24.75 -20.26 8.51
N ASN A 280 25.81 -20.71 9.15
CA ASN A 280 26.41 -22.02 8.98
C ASN A 280 26.36 -22.82 10.29
N HIS A 281 26.00 -24.10 10.17
CA HIS A 281 25.99 -25.06 11.26
C HIS A 281 26.83 -26.27 10.86
N GLN A 282 27.87 -26.56 11.62
CA GLN A 282 28.77 -27.68 11.33
C GLN A 282 28.07 -29.05 11.47
N GLN A 283 28.56 -30.08 10.77
CA GLN A 283 28.04 -31.44 10.89
C GLN A 283 28.36 -32.03 12.27
N ALA A 284 27.47 -32.88 12.78
CA ALA A 284 27.70 -33.56 14.05
C ALA A 284 28.91 -34.50 13.96
N GLY A 285 29.76 -34.48 14.99
CA GLY A 285 30.95 -35.35 15.08
C GLY A 285 32.22 -34.77 14.44
N GLU A 286 32.16 -33.65 13.73
CA GLU A 286 33.35 -32.95 13.26
C GLU A 286 34.01 -32.11 14.37
N GLY A 287 35.32 -31.84 14.24
CA GLY A 287 36.02 -30.94 15.16
C GLY A 287 35.53 -29.50 15.04
N PHE A 288 35.16 -28.88 16.15
CA PHE A 288 34.60 -27.53 16.20
C PHE A 288 35.50 -26.50 15.50
N SER A 289 34.93 -25.75 14.56
CA SER A 289 35.61 -24.68 13.84
C SER A 289 34.72 -23.44 13.74
N ILE A 290 35.16 -22.33 14.35
CA ILE A 290 34.47 -21.04 14.31
C ILE A 290 34.33 -20.51 12.87
N GLY A 291 35.25 -20.87 11.97
CA GLY A 291 35.15 -20.54 10.55
C GLY A 291 34.08 -21.34 9.78
N ARG A 292 33.58 -22.44 10.34
CA ARG A 292 32.59 -23.34 9.71
C ARG A 292 31.24 -23.34 10.42
N THR A 293 31.15 -22.75 11.62
CA THR A 293 29.90 -22.64 12.37
C THR A 293 29.74 -21.27 13.01
N ASN A 294 28.60 -20.63 12.78
CA ASN A 294 28.20 -19.40 13.46
C ASN A 294 26.78 -19.48 14.03
N ILE A 295 26.16 -20.67 13.99
CA ILE A 295 24.94 -21.02 14.71
C ILE A 295 25.33 -21.89 15.92
N CYS A 296 24.88 -21.53 17.13
CA CYS A 296 24.98 -22.37 18.32
C CYS A 296 23.62 -22.94 18.77
N ARG A 297 22.52 -22.22 18.52
CA ARG A 297 21.16 -22.67 18.81
C ARG A 297 20.21 -22.26 17.69
N ILE A 298 19.22 -23.10 17.45
CA ILE A 298 18.10 -22.82 16.55
C ILE A 298 16.81 -23.26 17.24
N ASP A 299 15.82 -22.40 17.21
CA ASP A 299 14.42 -22.68 17.54
C ASP A 299 13.56 -22.26 16.35
N SER A 300 12.59 -23.08 15.96
CA SER A 300 11.76 -22.80 14.78
C SER A 300 10.31 -23.10 15.09
N SER A 301 9.46 -22.11 14.80
CA SER A 301 8.01 -22.22 14.85
C SER A 301 7.44 -22.13 13.43
N ARG A 302 6.64 -23.12 13.05
CA ARG A 302 6.03 -23.25 11.72
C ARG A 302 4.52 -23.23 11.83
N GLY A 303 3.87 -22.48 10.95
CA GLY A 303 2.47 -22.73 10.62
C GLY A 303 2.40 -24.00 9.78
N PHE A 304 1.97 -25.13 10.35
CA PHE A 304 1.97 -26.43 9.64
C PHE A 304 0.98 -26.50 8.46
N TYR A 305 0.05 -25.56 8.38
CA TYR A 305 -0.85 -25.36 7.26
C TYR A 305 -0.99 -23.85 7.05
N PRO A 306 -0.14 -23.20 6.23
CA PRO A 306 -0.46 -21.84 5.81
C PRO A 306 -1.77 -21.96 5.02
N ALA A 307 -2.85 -21.39 5.58
CA ALA A 307 -4.06 -21.21 4.82
C ALA A 307 -3.71 -20.36 3.59
N THR A 308 -4.18 -20.75 2.42
CA THR A 308 -4.10 -19.91 1.23
C THR A 308 -5.07 -18.75 1.45
N HIS A 309 -4.57 -17.53 1.50
CA HIS A 309 -5.41 -16.34 1.53
C HIS A 309 -5.74 -15.93 0.10
N ARG A 310 -7.04 -15.89 -0.21
CA ARG A 310 -7.55 -15.42 -1.50
C ARG A 310 -8.27 -14.10 -1.30
N TYR A 311 -7.74 -13.05 -1.90
CA TYR A 311 -8.31 -11.71 -1.89
C TYR A 311 -9.19 -11.54 -3.11
N ILE A 312 -10.46 -11.20 -2.89
CA ILE A 312 -11.47 -11.01 -3.92
C ILE A 312 -11.91 -9.54 -3.84
N GLY A 313 -11.41 -8.73 -4.76
CA GLY A 313 -11.85 -7.35 -4.92
C GLY A 313 -13.08 -7.26 -5.80
N MET A 314 -14.09 -6.53 -5.35
CA MET A 314 -15.34 -6.28 -6.06
C MET A 314 -15.51 -4.78 -6.27
N GLY A 315 -15.21 -4.30 -7.48
CA GLY A 315 -15.59 -2.96 -7.94
C GLY A 315 -17.09 -2.85 -8.22
N ASP A 316 -17.50 -1.77 -8.89
CA ASP A 316 -18.91 -1.53 -9.19
C ASP A 316 -19.46 -2.47 -10.28
N TRP A 317 -20.77 -2.42 -10.50
CA TRP A 317 -21.43 -3.11 -11.60
C TRP A 317 -20.91 -2.59 -12.95
N LYS A 318 -20.62 -3.49 -13.88
CA LYS A 318 -20.24 -3.08 -15.23
C LYS A 318 -21.42 -2.41 -15.92
N VAL A 319 -21.22 -1.19 -16.40
CA VAL A 319 -22.22 -0.39 -17.12
C VAL A 319 -21.90 -0.39 -18.60
N TYR A 320 -22.93 -0.60 -19.44
CA TYR A 320 -22.79 -0.61 -20.89
C TYR A 320 -23.80 0.33 -21.53
N GLU A 321 -23.32 1.24 -22.37
CA GLU A 321 -24.19 2.01 -23.27
C GLU A 321 -24.48 1.22 -24.55
N ALA A 322 -25.74 1.20 -24.97
CA ALA A 322 -26.15 0.69 -26.27
C ALA A 322 -27.41 1.41 -26.76
N THR A 323 -27.76 1.16 -28.04
CA THR A 323 -29.06 1.57 -28.60
C THR A 323 -30.01 0.38 -28.55
N PHE A 324 -31.17 0.60 -27.95
CA PHE A 324 -32.17 -0.41 -27.66
C PHE A 324 -33.46 -0.13 -28.43
N ASP A 325 -33.85 -1.05 -29.30
CA ASP A 325 -35.18 -1.00 -29.93
C ASP A 325 -36.25 -1.34 -28.90
N LEU A 326 -37.25 -0.47 -28.74
CA LEU A 326 -38.31 -0.61 -27.76
C LEU A 326 -39.55 -1.26 -28.39
N VAL A 327 -40.24 -2.07 -27.58
CA VAL A 327 -41.49 -2.74 -27.91
C VAL A 327 -42.66 -2.14 -27.14
N LYS A 328 -43.87 -2.38 -27.66
CA LYS A 328 -45.13 -1.96 -27.04
C LYS A 328 -45.28 -2.60 -25.66
N ALA A 329 -45.46 -1.80 -24.62
CA ALA A 329 -45.57 -2.25 -23.23
C ALA A 329 -47.02 -2.19 -22.70
N TRP A 330 -47.99 -2.59 -23.52
CA TRP A 330 -49.41 -2.58 -23.19
C TRP A 330 -50.14 -3.75 -23.87
N ASP A 331 -51.40 -3.98 -23.47
CA ASP A 331 -52.25 -4.97 -24.12
C ASP A 331 -52.75 -4.44 -25.48
N SER A 332 -52.33 -5.08 -26.57
CA SER A 332 -52.76 -4.72 -27.93
C SER A 332 -54.27 -4.85 -28.16
N SER A 333 -55.01 -5.53 -27.28
CA SER A 333 -56.48 -5.59 -27.35
C SER A 333 -57.16 -4.24 -27.07
N LEU A 334 -56.45 -3.31 -26.45
CA LEU A 334 -56.91 -1.96 -26.12
C LEU A 334 -56.67 -0.94 -27.25
N GLU A 335 -56.08 -1.38 -28.37
CA GLU A 335 -55.82 -0.55 -29.55
C GLU A 335 -57.08 -0.36 -30.42
N GLY A 336 -57.09 0.71 -31.23
CA GLY A 336 -58.10 0.92 -32.29
C GLY A 336 -59.22 1.92 -31.99
N GLY A 337 -59.19 2.60 -30.84
CA GLY A 337 -60.08 3.73 -30.53
C GLY A 337 -59.67 5.03 -31.26
N PRO A 338 -60.55 6.06 -31.29
CA PRO A 338 -60.17 7.41 -31.70
C PRO A 338 -59.12 8.02 -30.77
N GLN A 339 -58.33 8.99 -31.28
CA GLN A 339 -57.30 9.71 -30.53
C GLN A 339 -57.78 10.27 -29.18
N SER A 340 -59.04 10.69 -29.09
CA SER A 340 -59.66 11.21 -27.87
C SER A 340 -59.68 10.22 -26.72
N ASP A 341 -59.60 8.92 -27.00
CA ASP A 341 -59.63 7.88 -25.98
C ASP A 341 -58.27 7.71 -25.27
N TYR A 342 -57.20 8.29 -25.84
CA TYR A 342 -55.83 8.13 -25.37
C TYR A 342 -55.19 9.46 -24.90
N SER A 343 -56.02 10.47 -24.63
CA SER A 343 -55.58 11.73 -24.02
C SER A 343 -56.18 11.90 -22.61
N PRO A 344 -55.39 12.30 -21.59
CA PRO A 344 -55.87 12.57 -20.24
C PRO A 344 -56.97 13.63 -20.18
N SER A 345 -56.97 14.56 -21.13
CA SER A 345 -57.87 15.70 -21.16
C SER A 345 -59.26 15.38 -21.72
N THR A 346 -59.36 14.36 -22.57
CA THR A 346 -60.59 14.02 -23.29
C THR A 346 -61.21 12.69 -22.86
N ASN A 347 -60.43 11.79 -22.23
CA ASN A 347 -60.93 10.53 -21.71
C ASN A 347 -61.03 10.54 -20.17
N PRO A 348 -62.23 10.55 -19.57
CA PRO A 348 -62.39 10.47 -18.12
C PRO A 348 -61.91 9.13 -17.51
N ASP A 349 -61.80 8.08 -18.32
CA ASP A 349 -61.29 6.75 -17.94
C ASP A 349 -59.85 6.53 -18.44
N PHE A 350 -59.08 7.61 -18.64
CA PHE A 350 -57.71 7.56 -19.20
C PHE A 350 -56.79 6.60 -18.46
N ASP A 351 -56.94 6.44 -17.13
CA ASP A 351 -56.12 5.54 -16.33
C ASP A 351 -56.10 4.09 -16.86
N ALA A 352 -57.19 3.62 -17.46
CA ALA A 352 -57.27 2.29 -18.05
C ALA A 352 -56.52 2.17 -19.40
N MET A 353 -56.27 3.29 -20.07
CA MET A 353 -55.64 3.38 -21.39
C MET A 353 -54.29 4.11 -21.36
N ARG A 354 -53.82 4.52 -20.17
CA ARG A 354 -52.69 5.44 -19.98
C ARG A 354 -51.38 4.97 -20.61
N ASP A 355 -51.20 3.66 -20.72
CA ASP A 355 -49.99 3.03 -21.25
C ASP A 355 -50.09 2.77 -22.76
N VAL A 356 -51.31 2.76 -23.32
CA VAL A 356 -51.56 2.44 -24.74
C VAL A 356 -50.98 3.56 -25.61
N TYR A 357 -50.08 3.18 -26.53
CA TYR A 357 -49.28 4.07 -27.39
C TYR A 357 -48.25 4.96 -26.67
N ARG A 358 -48.22 4.97 -25.33
CA ARG A 358 -47.34 5.84 -24.53
C ARG A 358 -46.19 5.09 -23.86
N LYS A 359 -46.40 3.84 -23.46
CA LYS A 359 -45.41 3.06 -22.72
C LYS A 359 -44.61 2.13 -23.63
N TRP A 360 -43.33 2.40 -23.80
CA TRP A 360 -42.43 1.61 -24.64
C TRP A 360 -41.31 1.04 -23.80
N CYS A 361 -41.05 -0.26 -23.88
CA CYS A 361 -40.07 -0.93 -23.02
C CYS A 361 -39.19 -1.89 -23.81
N LEU A 362 -38.10 -2.33 -23.19
CA LEU A 362 -37.21 -3.33 -23.75
C LEU A 362 -37.77 -4.75 -23.62
N ASN A 363 -38.72 -4.97 -22.71
CA ASN A 363 -39.26 -6.28 -22.33
C ASN A 363 -38.17 -7.22 -21.78
N GLU A 364 -37.26 -6.71 -20.96
CA GLU A 364 -36.15 -7.48 -20.39
C GLU A 364 -36.60 -8.61 -19.45
N ALA A 365 -37.77 -8.46 -18.82
CA ALA A 365 -38.33 -9.46 -17.92
C ALA A 365 -39.25 -10.46 -18.64
N GLY A 366 -39.71 -10.17 -19.87
CA GLY A 366 -40.70 -10.98 -20.57
C GLY A 366 -42.14 -10.75 -20.09
N ASP A 367 -42.42 -9.61 -19.46
CA ASP A 367 -43.74 -9.24 -18.94
C ASP A 367 -44.73 -8.87 -20.06
N TYR A 368 -44.22 -8.52 -21.24
CA TYR A 368 -45.01 -8.08 -22.39
C TYR A 368 -44.93 -9.06 -23.56
N ALA A 369 -45.82 -8.89 -24.54
CA ALA A 369 -45.88 -9.74 -25.72
C ALA A 369 -44.55 -9.70 -26.50
N GLY A 370 -44.05 -10.89 -26.84
CA GLY A 370 -42.80 -11.06 -27.59
C GLY A 370 -41.76 -11.87 -26.83
N THR A 371 -40.57 -11.99 -27.41
CA THR A 371 -39.42 -12.59 -26.72
C THR A 371 -38.77 -11.55 -25.82
N PRO A 372 -38.32 -11.93 -24.61
CA PRO A 372 -37.53 -11.06 -23.77
C PRO A 372 -36.28 -10.57 -24.48
N PHE A 373 -35.82 -9.37 -24.17
CA PHE A 373 -34.59 -8.83 -24.76
C PHE A 373 -33.34 -9.59 -24.32
N ASP A 374 -32.41 -9.79 -25.26
CA ASP A 374 -31.16 -10.50 -25.01
C ASP A 374 -29.96 -9.55 -24.83
N PHE A 375 -29.52 -9.39 -23.58
CA PHE A 375 -28.34 -8.59 -23.25
C PHE A 375 -27.00 -9.25 -23.60
N GLY A 376 -26.97 -10.52 -24.03
CA GLY A 376 -25.72 -11.27 -24.21
C GLY A 376 -24.76 -10.63 -25.21
N SER A 377 -25.27 -9.90 -26.20
CA SER A 377 -24.44 -9.17 -27.17
C SER A 377 -23.88 -7.85 -26.65
N ILE A 378 -24.48 -7.26 -25.63
CA ILE A 378 -24.09 -5.98 -25.02
C ILE A 378 -23.12 -6.24 -23.87
N PHE A 379 -23.43 -7.19 -22.99
CA PHE A 379 -22.59 -7.57 -21.85
C PHE A 379 -21.43 -8.47 -22.23
N GLU A 380 -20.95 -8.41 -23.49
CA GLU A 380 -19.76 -9.12 -23.95
C GLU A 380 -19.76 -10.63 -23.65
N ARG A 381 -20.94 -11.26 -23.74
CA ARG A 381 -21.22 -12.67 -23.42
C ARG A 381 -21.17 -13.04 -21.93
N ALA A 382 -21.18 -12.06 -21.03
CA ALA A 382 -21.39 -12.31 -19.61
C ALA A 382 -22.77 -12.93 -19.37
N THR A 383 -22.85 -13.82 -18.38
CA THR A 383 -24.13 -14.38 -17.93
C THR A 383 -24.95 -13.29 -17.25
N TYR A 384 -26.22 -13.17 -17.61
CA TYR A 384 -27.15 -12.25 -16.96
C TYR A 384 -28.45 -12.97 -16.58
N LEU A 385 -29.13 -12.42 -15.59
CA LEU A 385 -30.46 -12.82 -15.17
C LEU A 385 -31.50 -12.01 -15.93
N GLN A 386 -32.51 -12.71 -16.41
CA GLN A 386 -33.71 -12.10 -16.98
C GLN A 386 -34.53 -11.48 -15.84
N ARG A 387 -34.37 -10.17 -15.66
CA ARG A 387 -35.03 -9.37 -14.61
C ARG A 387 -35.19 -7.94 -15.11
N ARG A 388 -36.11 -7.20 -14.50
CA ARG A 388 -36.26 -5.76 -14.72
C ARG A 388 -34.97 -5.00 -14.38
N ARG A 389 -34.65 -4.00 -15.18
CA ARG A 389 -33.50 -3.10 -15.04
C ARG A 389 -33.97 -1.66 -15.25
N THR A 390 -33.10 -0.69 -15.08
CA THR A 390 -33.42 0.71 -15.36
C THR A 390 -32.42 1.27 -16.36
N PHE A 391 -32.87 2.20 -17.19
CA PHE A 391 -31.95 2.97 -18.01
C PHE A 391 -31.19 3.99 -17.17
N LEU A 392 -29.88 3.96 -17.30
CA LEU A 392 -28.95 4.98 -16.82
C LEU A 392 -28.64 5.94 -17.98
N ARG A 393 -28.12 7.12 -17.67
CA ARG A 393 -27.73 8.11 -18.68
C ARG A 393 -26.66 7.53 -19.63
N ALA A 394 -26.68 7.98 -20.87
CA ALA A 394 -25.67 7.68 -21.88
C ALA A 394 -24.28 8.14 -21.39
N LEU A 395 -23.27 7.31 -21.66
CA LEU A 395 -21.86 7.61 -21.46
C LEU A 395 -21.33 8.55 -22.55
N SER A 396 -21.98 8.57 -23.72
CA SER A 396 -21.70 9.49 -24.80
C SER A 396 -21.97 10.93 -24.35
N THR A 397 -21.05 11.82 -24.72
CA THR A 397 -21.04 13.22 -24.29
C THR A 397 -21.16 14.18 -25.49
N ASP A 398 -21.54 15.42 -25.21
CA ASP A 398 -21.39 16.53 -26.16
C ASP A 398 -19.92 17.02 -26.22
N LEU A 399 -19.66 18.05 -27.02
CA LEU A 399 -18.32 18.62 -27.20
C LEU A 399 -17.75 19.26 -25.93
N GLU A 400 -18.62 19.61 -24.99
CA GLU A 400 -18.30 20.16 -23.68
C GLU A 400 -18.00 19.07 -22.64
N GLY A 401 -18.25 17.80 -22.97
CA GLY A 401 -18.04 16.65 -22.09
C GLY A 401 -19.24 16.35 -21.19
N GLU A 402 -20.40 16.98 -21.42
CA GLU A 402 -21.62 16.71 -20.68
C GLU A 402 -22.35 15.50 -21.28
N SER A 403 -22.89 14.64 -20.42
CA SER A 403 -23.66 13.47 -20.86
C SER A 403 -24.85 13.88 -21.73
N LEU A 404 -25.06 13.17 -22.85
CA LEU A 404 -26.24 13.33 -23.71
C LEU A 404 -27.55 12.90 -23.03
N GLY A 405 -27.50 12.43 -21.78
CA GLY A 405 -28.67 12.07 -21.00
C GLY A 405 -29.33 10.81 -21.55
N TYR A 406 -30.60 10.91 -21.96
CA TYR A 406 -31.34 9.82 -22.58
C TYR A 406 -31.68 10.22 -24.02
N TYR A 407 -31.14 9.51 -25.01
CA TYR A 407 -31.32 9.88 -26.41
C TYR A 407 -32.38 8.99 -27.06
N LEU A 408 -33.62 9.49 -27.14
CA LEU A 408 -34.76 8.79 -27.72
C LEU A 408 -34.95 9.15 -29.19
N GLU A 409 -35.05 8.14 -30.04
CA GLU A 409 -35.36 8.31 -31.46
C GLU A 409 -36.69 7.64 -31.80
N VAL A 410 -37.41 8.28 -32.72
CA VAL A 410 -38.67 7.81 -33.27
C VAL A 410 -38.52 7.51 -34.75
N SER A 411 -39.19 6.46 -35.21
CA SER A 411 -39.36 6.17 -36.63
C SER A 411 -40.85 6.12 -36.96
N TYR A 412 -41.24 6.86 -37.99
CA TYR A 412 -42.61 6.89 -38.52
C TYR A 412 -42.80 5.96 -39.73
N ASP A 413 -41.74 5.30 -40.18
CA ASP A 413 -41.67 4.49 -41.41
C ASP A 413 -41.12 3.07 -41.18
N ASP A 414 -41.46 2.47 -40.03
CA ASP A 414 -41.11 1.10 -39.64
C ASP A 414 -39.59 0.84 -39.55
N GLY A 415 -38.85 1.85 -39.08
CA GLY A 415 -37.42 1.78 -38.80
C GLY A 415 -36.52 2.11 -39.99
N ALA A 416 -37.08 2.59 -41.10
CA ALA A 416 -36.29 2.96 -42.28
C ALA A 416 -35.54 4.29 -42.08
N THR A 417 -36.17 5.26 -41.41
CA THR A 417 -35.55 6.52 -40.97
C THR A 417 -35.78 6.71 -39.48
N TRP A 418 -34.80 7.32 -38.81
CA TRP A 418 -34.81 7.62 -37.39
C TRP A 418 -34.51 9.10 -37.20
N GLN A 419 -35.26 9.74 -36.31
CA GLN A 419 -35.02 11.13 -35.91
C GLN A 419 -35.20 11.25 -34.41
N GLU A 420 -34.53 12.23 -33.81
CA GLU A 420 -34.67 12.55 -32.39
C GLU A 420 -36.13 12.86 -32.06
N TYR A 421 -36.62 12.29 -30.97
CA TYR A 421 -37.95 12.55 -30.47
C TYR A 421 -37.98 13.90 -29.73
N ALA A 422 -38.59 14.91 -30.35
CA ALA A 422 -38.59 16.30 -29.86
C ALA A 422 -39.62 16.58 -28.75
N ASP A 423 -40.58 15.67 -28.56
CA ASP A 423 -41.69 15.75 -27.62
C ASP A 423 -41.26 15.24 -26.22
N SER A 424 -42.05 15.49 -25.17
CA SER A 424 -41.66 15.14 -23.79
C SER A 424 -41.80 13.65 -23.50
N PHE A 425 -40.84 13.07 -22.79
CA PHE A 425 -40.92 11.69 -22.29
C PHE A 425 -40.24 11.53 -20.93
N ASP A 426 -40.70 10.54 -20.17
CA ASP A 426 -40.10 10.10 -18.91
C ASP A 426 -39.43 8.75 -19.11
N VAL A 427 -38.32 8.51 -18.41
CA VAL A 427 -37.71 7.18 -18.30
C VAL A 427 -38.34 6.46 -17.10
N LEU A 428 -38.65 5.18 -17.27
CA LEU A 428 -39.27 4.38 -16.21
C LEU A 428 -38.24 4.01 -15.13
N ASP A 429 -38.63 4.19 -13.86
CA ASP A 429 -37.77 3.90 -12.70
C ASP A 429 -37.75 2.42 -12.30
N ASP A 430 -38.65 1.60 -12.85
CA ASP A 430 -38.83 0.18 -12.48
C ASP A 430 -38.56 -0.82 -13.61
N GLU A 431 -38.33 -0.35 -14.83
CA GLU A 431 -38.01 -1.16 -16.01
C GLU A 431 -37.26 -0.35 -17.09
N CYS A 432 -36.63 -1.04 -18.04
CA CYS A 432 -35.97 -0.40 -19.17
C CYS A 432 -37.03 0.07 -20.17
N GLY A 433 -37.60 1.26 -19.95
CA GLY A 433 -38.58 1.83 -20.86
C GLY A 433 -38.74 3.33 -20.72
N VAL A 434 -39.60 3.86 -21.58
CA VAL A 434 -40.00 5.27 -21.62
C VAL A 434 -41.52 5.39 -21.61
N TRP A 435 -42.00 6.53 -21.12
CA TRP A 435 -43.39 6.92 -21.16
C TRP A 435 -43.54 8.28 -21.83
N LEU A 436 -44.32 8.38 -22.90
CA LEU A 436 -44.53 9.63 -23.62
C LEU A 436 -45.43 10.57 -22.79
N ALA A 437 -44.89 11.71 -22.38
CA ALA A 437 -45.45 12.54 -21.31
C ALA A 437 -46.45 13.61 -21.78
N ASP A 438 -46.53 13.88 -23.08
CA ASP A 438 -47.37 14.95 -23.61
C ASP A 438 -48.87 14.67 -23.43
N GLU A 439 -49.65 15.71 -23.11
CA GLU A 439 -51.11 15.60 -22.94
C GLU A 439 -51.81 15.05 -24.19
N VAL A 440 -51.30 15.39 -25.37
CA VAL A 440 -51.79 14.90 -26.67
C VAL A 440 -50.58 14.54 -27.53
N LEU A 441 -50.49 13.27 -27.95
CA LEU A 441 -49.44 12.85 -28.89
C LEU A 441 -49.58 13.61 -30.22
N SER A 442 -48.45 13.94 -30.84
CA SER A 442 -48.39 14.72 -32.08
C SER A 442 -49.09 14.02 -33.27
N GLU A 443 -49.46 14.80 -34.29
CA GLU A 443 -50.18 14.29 -35.49
C GLU A 443 -49.35 13.26 -36.26
N ASP A 444 -48.03 13.43 -36.31
CA ASP A 444 -47.11 12.49 -36.94
C ASP A 444 -47.08 11.13 -36.22
N VAL A 445 -47.04 11.15 -34.89
CA VAL A 445 -47.14 9.96 -34.04
C VAL A 445 -48.47 9.24 -34.30
N TRP A 446 -49.59 9.96 -34.33
CA TRP A 446 -50.90 9.37 -34.61
C TRP A 446 -51.03 8.78 -36.01
N THR A 447 -50.47 9.46 -37.00
CA THR A 447 -50.44 8.98 -38.38
C THR A 447 -49.66 7.66 -38.47
N ALA A 448 -48.50 7.58 -37.82
CA ALA A 448 -47.69 6.36 -37.76
C ALA A 448 -48.35 5.24 -36.94
N ILE A 449 -49.08 5.56 -35.86
CA ILE A 449 -49.90 4.60 -35.12
C ILE A 449 -50.96 3.99 -36.03
N GLY A 450 -51.72 4.83 -36.76
CA GLY A 450 -52.77 4.38 -37.69
C GLY A 450 -52.24 3.53 -38.84
N ALA A 451 -51.00 3.80 -39.28
CA ALA A 451 -50.30 3.02 -40.29
C ALA A 451 -49.61 1.75 -39.73
N GLY A 452 -49.47 1.63 -38.41
CA GLY A 452 -48.74 0.54 -37.76
C GLY A 452 -47.22 0.58 -37.94
N THR A 453 -46.66 1.74 -38.30
CA THR A 453 -45.24 1.94 -38.65
C THR A 453 -44.42 2.60 -37.54
N LEU A 454 -45.04 2.98 -36.42
CA LEU A 454 -44.37 3.66 -35.32
C LEU A 454 -43.40 2.73 -34.58
N LYS A 455 -42.14 3.16 -34.44
CA LYS A 455 -41.09 2.51 -33.64
C LYS A 455 -40.36 3.54 -32.78
N PHE A 456 -39.85 3.08 -31.64
CA PHE A 456 -38.95 3.85 -30.80
C PHE A 456 -37.68 3.04 -30.54
N ARG A 457 -36.56 3.74 -30.43
CA ARG A 457 -35.32 3.20 -29.88
C ARG A 457 -34.67 4.24 -28.99
N ILE A 458 -33.96 3.79 -27.96
CA ILE A 458 -33.29 4.68 -27.02
C ILE A 458 -31.82 4.32 -26.92
N THR A 459 -30.95 5.32 -26.93
CA THR A 459 -29.54 5.17 -26.56
C THR A 459 -29.35 5.60 -25.12
N ALA A 460 -28.98 4.64 -24.29
CA ALA A 460 -28.86 4.77 -22.85
C ALA A 460 -27.89 3.72 -22.30
N SER A 461 -27.59 3.79 -21.01
CA SER A 461 -26.73 2.84 -20.32
C SER A 461 -27.53 1.84 -19.49
N VAL A 462 -27.04 0.62 -19.34
CA VAL A 462 -27.64 -0.42 -18.49
C VAL A 462 -26.56 -1.11 -17.67
N ALA A 463 -26.81 -1.27 -16.37
CA ALA A 463 -25.94 -2.05 -15.48
C ALA A 463 -26.13 -3.55 -15.71
N SER A 464 -25.01 -4.27 -15.86
CA SER A 464 -24.98 -5.72 -15.95
C SER A 464 -25.17 -6.39 -14.57
N ASP A 465 -25.27 -7.72 -14.55
CA ASP A 465 -25.21 -8.50 -13.30
C ASP A 465 -23.80 -8.95 -12.94
N GLU A 466 -22.79 -8.46 -13.66
CA GLU A 466 -21.39 -8.72 -13.34
C GLU A 466 -20.79 -7.46 -12.71
N ARG A 467 -20.12 -7.64 -11.57
CA ARG A 467 -19.25 -6.61 -11.02
C ARG A 467 -17.86 -6.73 -11.61
N LEU A 468 -17.16 -5.60 -11.68
CA LEU A 468 -15.72 -5.61 -11.89
C LEU A 468 -15.05 -6.41 -10.77
N THR A 469 -14.57 -7.62 -11.06
CA THR A 469 -14.09 -8.54 -10.01
C THR A 469 -12.70 -9.06 -10.33
N VAL A 470 -11.82 -9.05 -9.33
CA VAL A 470 -10.50 -9.69 -9.42
C VAL A 470 -10.26 -10.56 -8.20
N ALA A 471 -9.79 -11.78 -8.41
CA ALA A 471 -9.36 -12.68 -7.36
C ALA A 471 -7.86 -12.99 -7.49
N VAL A 472 -7.10 -12.76 -6.42
CA VAL A 472 -5.68 -13.14 -6.32
C VAL A 472 -5.47 -13.94 -5.04
N ALA A 473 -4.69 -15.01 -5.12
CA ALA A 473 -4.34 -15.82 -3.97
C ALA A 473 -2.83 -15.86 -3.75
N ASP A 474 -2.41 -15.94 -2.49
CA ASP A 474 -1.00 -16.09 -2.08
C ASP A 474 -0.50 -17.54 -2.17
N GLY A 475 -1.36 -18.46 -2.61
CA GLY A 475 -1.12 -19.88 -2.64
C GLY A 475 -2.07 -20.64 -3.58
N PRO A 476 -1.95 -21.98 -3.63
CA PRO A 476 -2.79 -22.81 -4.50
C PRO A 476 -4.24 -22.87 -3.99
N VAL A 477 -5.21 -22.51 -4.85
CA VAL A 477 -6.64 -22.40 -4.53
C VAL A 477 -7.43 -23.71 -4.72
N ASN A 478 -6.82 -24.76 -5.27
CA ASN A 478 -7.46 -26.07 -5.50
C ASN A 478 -6.59 -27.20 -4.93
N SER A 479 -6.21 -27.08 -3.66
CA SER A 479 -5.36 -28.04 -2.97
C SER A 479 -5.99 -28.52 -1.66
N ALA A 480 -5.31 -29.41 -0.93
CA ALA A 480 -5.74 -29.80 0.41
C ALA A 480 -5.54 -28.71 1.47
N ALA A 481 -4.88 -27.59 1.12
CA ALA A 481 -4.74 -26.44 2.01
C ALA A 481 -6.08 -25.70 2.13
N GLU A 482 -6.40 -25.26 3.34
CA GLU A 482 -7.54 -24.40 3.62
C GLU A 482 -7.40 -23.08 2.84
N VAL A 483 -8.49 -22.60 2.23
CA VAL A 483 -8.53 -21.31 1.54
C VAL A 483 -9.37 -20.35 2.38
N ILE A 484 -8.79 -19.23 2.79
CA ILE A 484 -9.48 -18.15 3.50
C ILE A 484 -9.76 -17.04 2.50
N ASP A 485 -11.05 -16.79 2.24
CA ASP A 485 -11.50 -15.73 1.34
C ASP A 485 -11.61 -14.40 2.08
N HIS A 486 -10.96 -13.38 1.53
CA HIS A 486 -11.07 -11.98 1.93
C HIS A 486 -11.81 -11.21 0.84
N VAL A 487 -13.10 -10.98 1.05
CA VAL A 487 -13.95 -10.25 0.10
C VAL A 487 -13.92 -8.76 0.46
N LEU A 488 -13.56 -7.93 -0.52
CA LEU A 488 -13.40 -6.49 -0.36
C LEU A 488 -14.35 -5.78 -1.31
N ASP A 489 -15.31 -5.03 -0.75
CA ASP A 489 -16.19 -4.16 -1.53
C ASP A 489 -15.46 -2.85 -1.82
N LEU A 490 -15.21 -2.61 -3.11
CA LEU A 490 -14.42 -1.50 -3.64
C LEU A 490 -15.23 -0.75 -4.72
N SER A 491 -16.56 -0.85 -4.68
CA SER A 491 -17.45 -0.26 -5.68
C SER A 491 -17.35 1.26 -5.78
N GLY A 492 -17.00 1.96 -4.69
CA GLY A 492 -16.77 3.40 -4.72
C GLY A 492 -15.38 3.83 -5.20
N ARG A 493 -14.56 2.90 -5.70
CA ARG A 493 -13.16 3.17 -6.09
C ARG A 493 -12.79 2.66 -7.48
N PHE A 494 -13.40 1.56 -7.93
CA PHE A 494 -13.08 0.98 -9.22
C PHE A 494 -14.36 0.76 -10.02
N GLU A 495 -14.43 1.39 -11.17
CA GLU A 495 -15.61 1.43 -12.03
C GLU A 495 -15.34 0.78 -13.39
N PHE A 496 -16.41 0.39 -14.06
CA PHE A 496 -16.36 -0.09 -15.43
C PHE A 496 -17.57 0.44 -16.19
N ALA A 497 -17.31 1.28 -17.19
CA ALA A 497 -18.30 1.90 -18.05
C ALA A 497 -17.80 1.86 -19.50
N LYS A 498 -18.61 1.34 -20.42
CA LYS A 498 -18.20 1.15 -21.81
C LYS A 498 -19.32 1.43 -22.80
N VAL A 499 -18.99 2.12 -23.89
CA VAL A 499 -19.87 2.27 -25.06
C VAL A 499 -19.79 1.00 -25.90
N SER A 500 -20.89 0.24 -25.94
CA SER A 500 -20.97 -0.98 -26.75
C SER A 500 -20.91 -0.62 -28.23
N GLY A 501 -20.36 -1.52 -29.07
CA GLY A 501 -20.46 -1.44 -30.53
C GLY A 501 -21.89 -1.53 -31.08
N LYS A 502 -22.89 -1.64 -30.20
CA LYS A 502 -24.33 -1.56 -30.49
C LYS A 502 -24.92 -0.16 -30.27
N SER A 503 -24.17 0.78 -29.68
CA SER A 503 -24.58 2.18 -29.61
C SER A 503 -24.46 2.83 -30.99
N ILE A 504 -25.43 3.66 -31.38
CA ILE A 504 -25.33 4.53 -32.56
C ILE A 504 -24.18 5.55 -32.45
N PHE A 505 -23.73 5.82 -31.22
CA PHE A 505 -22.60 6.70 -30.96
C PHE A 505 -21.26 5.97 -31.00
N SER A 506 -21.28 4.62 -31.06
CA SER A 506 -20.05 3.84 -31.22
C SER A 506 -19.40 4.14 -32.57
N ASN A 507 -18.19 4.70 -32.54
CA ASN A 507 -17.45 5.15 -33.73
C ASN A 507 -18.16 6.23 -34.57
N SER A 508 -19.04 7.03 -33.97
CA SER A 508 -19.63 8.15 -34.70
C SER A 508 -18.54 9.14 -35.10
N ALA A 509 -18.42 9.41 -36.40
CA ALA A 509 -17.56 10.46 -36.94
C ALA A 509 -18.25 11.83 -36.93
N SER A 510 -19.40 11.94 -36.25
CA SER A 510 -20.12 13.21 -36.10
C SER A 510 -19.22 14.23 -35.42
N SER A 511 -19.19 15.45 -35.95
CA SER A 511 -18.45 16.56 -35.35
C SER A 511 -19.06 17.05 -34.04
N ASP A 512 -20.24 16.54 -33.67
CA ASP A 512 -21.07 17.10 -32.60
C ASP A 512 -21.07 16.21 -31.34
N ILE A 513 -20.27 15.14 -31.31
CA ILE A 513 -20.15 14.20 -30.19
C ILE A 513 -18.75 14.31 -29.59
N GLY A 514 -18.66 14.41 -28.27
CA GLY A 514 -17.41 14.46 -27.52
C GLY A 514 -16.77 13.09 -27.28
N GLU A 515 -15.75 13.08 -26.42
CA GLU A 515 -15.16 11.82 -25.95
C GLU A 515 -16.09 11.16 -24.93
N PRO A 516 -16.48 9.90 -25.13
CA PRO A 516 -17.39 9.21 -24.20
C PRO A 516 -16.71 9.04 -22.84
N ASP A 517 -17.52 9.08 -21.78
CA ASP A 517 -17.11 8.84 -20.39
C ASP A 517 -16.91 7.34 -20.13
N GLU A 518 -15.98 6.72 -20.86
CA GLU A 518 -15.58 5.33 -20.67
C GLU A 518 -14.53 5.20 -19.55
N VAL A 519 -14.74 4.21 -18.68
CA VAL A 519 -13.82 3.88 -17.58
C VAL A 519 -13.60 2.38 -17.56
N ASP A 520 -12.35 1.92 -17.47
CA ASP A 520 -12.02 0.50 -17.28
C ASP A 520 -10.91 0.36 -16.24
N ASP A 521 -11.31 0.22 -14.99
CA ASP A 521 -10.39 0.05 -13.87
C ASP A 521 -9.93 -1.41 -13.67
N SER A 522 -10.12 -2.31 -14.63
CA SER A 522 -9.76 -3.74 -14.49
C SER A 522 -8.31 -3.95 -14.10
N GLU A 523 -7.38 -3.25 -14.76
CA GLU A 523 -5.95 -3.36 -14.44
C GLU A 523 -5.62 -2.71 -13.10
N ALA A 524 -6.26 -1.59 -12.76
CA ALA A 524 -6.07 -0.87 -11.51
C ALA A 524 -6.53 -1.69 -10.30
N LEU A 525 -7.74 -2.28 -10.38
CA LEU A 525 -8.27 -3.22 -9.38
C LEU A 525 -7.34 -4.44 -9.25
N GLY A 526 -6.89 -5.00 -10.37
CA GLY A 526 -5.98 -6.14 -10.37
C GLY A 526 -4.63 -5.84 -9.74
N GLY A 527 -4.05 -4.66 -10.02
CA GLY A 527 -2.84 -4.16 -9.39
C GLY A 527 -3.03 -3.95 -7.88
N TYR A 528 -4.16 -3.39 -7.46
CA TYR A 528 -4.50 -3.16 -6.06
C TYR A 528 -4.63 -4.47 -5.27
N ILE A 529 -5.43 -5.43 -5.75
CA ILE A 529 -5.62 -6.72 -5.08
C ILE A 529 -4.34 -7.55 -5.07
N ARG A 530 -3.54 -7.51 -6.14
CA ARG A 530 -2.24 -8.17 -6.17
C ARG A 530 -1.30 -7.58 -5.13
N ASN A 531 -1.28 -6.26 -5.00
CA ASN A 531 -0.48 -5.58 -4.00
C ASN A 531 -0.89 -5.98 -2.59
N LEU A 532 -2.20 -5.96 -2.31
CA LEU A 532 -2.73 -6.33 -1.01
C LEU A 532 -2.33 -7.77 -0.67
N CYS A 533 -2.48 -8.68 -1.63
CA CYS A 533 -2.03 -10.06 -1.49
C CYS A 533 -0.53 -10.17 -1.19
N GLU A 534 0.33 -9.40 -1.86
CA GLU A 534 1.80 -9.39 -1.63
C GLU A 534 2.17 -8.79 -0.27
N THR A 535 1.45 -7.75 0.16
CA THR A 535 1.68 -7.07 1.42
C THR A 535 1.29 -7.94 2.61
N HIS A 536 0.24 -8.74 2.44
CA HIS A 536 -0.26 -9.69 3.43
C HIS A 536 0.26 -11.12 3.24
N GLU A 537 1.27 -11.36 2.40
CA GLU A 537 1.88 -12.69 2.25
C GLU A 537 2.37 -13.18 3.63
N SER A 538 1.76 -14.27 4.09
CA SER A 538 1.96 -14.75 5.45
C SER A 538 3.39 -15.23 5.68
N ILE A 539 3.95 -14.84 6.83
CA ILE A 539 5.17 -15.44 7.34
C ILE A 539 4.88 -16.91 7.66
N ILE A 540 5.54 -17.83 6.94
CA ILE A 540 5.29 -19.27 7.06
C ILE A 540 6.08 -19.92 8.20
N GLU A 541 7.22 -19.32 8.57
CA GLU A 541 8.10 -19.83 9.60
C GLU A 541 8.86 -18.68 10.26
N THR A 542 8.92 -18.69 11.59
CA THR A 542 9.78 -17.82 12.40
C THR A 542 10.87 -18.68 13.02
N ILE A 543 12.13 -18.28 12.84
CA ILE A 543 13.29 -19.03 13.29
C ILE A 543 14.13 -18.12 14.19
N ASP A 544 14.28 -18.49 15.45
CA ASP A 544 15.16 -17.81 16.39
C ASP A 544 16.52 -18.53 16.41
N VAL A 545 17.59 -17.81 16.07
CA VAL A 545 18.96 -18.33 15.97
C VAL A 545 19.84 -17.63 16.99
N GLU A 546 20.65 -18.38 17.73
CA GLU A 546 21.72 -17.82 18.58
C GLU A 546 23.08 -18.09 17.92
N THR A 547 23.97 -17.09 17.95
CA THR A 547 25.34 -17.17 17.46
C THR A 547 26.33 -17.29 18.63
N PRO A 548 27.52 -17.88 18.45
CA PRO A 548 28.50 -18.05 19.53
C PRO A 548 29.29 -16.77 19.86
N VAL A 549 29.02 -15.67 19.16
CA VAL A 549 29.71 -14.37 19.31
C VAL A 549 28.72 -13.23 19.15
N ALA A 550 29.00 -12.08 19.79
CA ALA A 550 28.29 -10.83 19.54
C ALA A 550 28.67 -10.24 18.16
N GLY A 551 27.94 -10.66 17.13
CA GLY A 551 28.11 -10.22 15.74
C GLY A 551 27.50 -8.84 15.48
N LEU A 552 28.36 -7.83 15.31
CA LEU A 552 27.97 -6.44 15.03
C LEU A 552 27.55 -6.18 13.57
N TYR A 553 27.75 -7.16 12.69
CA TYR A 553 27.61 -7.02 11.24
C TYR A 553 26.26 -7.47 10.69
N TYR A 554 25.38 -8.01 11.53
CA TYR A 554 24.02 -8.39 11.14
C TYR A 554 23.08 -7.18 11.19
N ASN A 555 22.19 -7.07 10.21
CA ASN A 555 21.17 -6.02 10.16
C ASN A 555 19.80 -6.56 9.74
N CYS A 556 18.75 -5.81 10.08
CA CYS A 556 17.36 -6.20 9.82
C CYS A 556 17.00 -6.03 8.35
N GLY A 557 16.68 -7.10 7.64
CA GLY A 557 16.44 -7.12 6.20
C GLY A 557 17.55 -7.84 5.43
N ASP A 558 18.69 -8.14 6.09
CA ASP A 558 19.73 -8.98 5.50
C ASP A 558 19.13 -10.34 5.12
N GLY A 559 19.36 -10.76 3.88
CA GLY A 559 18.92 -12.06 3.40
C GLY A 559 19.80 -13.17 3.93
N VAL A 560 19.22 -14.30 4.33
CA VAL A 560 19.96 -15.40 4.95
C VAL A 560 20.28 -16.49 3.93
N THR A 561 21.54 -16.93 3.89
CA THR A 561 22.02 -18.05 3.08
C THR A 561 22.79 -19.06 3.92
N CYS A 562 23.08 -20.24 3.34
CA CYS A 562 23.92 -21.26 3.95
C CYS A 562 24.98 -21.74 2.95
N SER A 563 26.22 -21.94 3.41
CA SER A 563 27.29 -22.55 2.61
C SER A 563 26.94 -23.97 2.15
N PRO A 564 27.44 -24.44 0.99
CA PRO A 564 27.29 -25.82 0.54
C PRO A 564 27.74 -26.87 1.58
N ASP A 565 28.79 -26.56 2.34
CA ASP A 565 29.39 -27.47 3.33
C ASP A 565 28.69 -27.42 4.69
N SER A 566 27.83 -26.43 4.92
CA SER A 566 27.05 -26.27 6.14
C SER A 566 25.87 -27.23 6.17
N ARG A 567 25.49 -27.71 7.35
CA ARG A 567 24.21 -28.42 7.52
C ARG A 567 23.06 -27.45 7.22
N ASN A 568 22.13 -27.83 6.34
CA ASN A 568 20.98 -27.01 5.96
C ASN A 568 19.89 -26.98 7.05
N VAL A 569 20.23 -26.54 8.27
CA VAL A 569 19.33 -26.55 9.43
C VAL A 569 18.16 -25.57 9.25
N LEU A 570 18.38 -24.46 8.53
CA LEU A 570 17.36 -23.46 8.21
C LEU A 570 16.44 -23.87 7.04
N GLY A 571 16.75 -24.96 6.34
CA GLY A 571 15.97 -25.38 5.17
C GLY A 571 16.19 -24.54 3.90
N VAL A 572 17.01 -23.48 3.95
CA VAL A 572 17.28 -22.54 2.83
C VAL A 572 17.58 -23.24 1.50
N ARG A 573 18.39 -24.31 1.50
CA ARG A 573 18.74 -25.03 0.26
C ARG A 573 17.65 -25.95 -0.30
N ARG A 574 16.61 -26.29 0.49
CA ARG A 574 15.56 -27.23 0.07
C ARG A 574 14.39 -26.54 -0.61
N ASP A 575 14.24 -25.24 -0.42
CA ASP A 575 13.15 -24.46 -0.96
C ASP A 575 13.69 -23.16 -1.55
N SER A 576 14.11 -23.24 -2.82
CA SER A 576 14.65 -22.10 -3.56
C SER A 576 13.62 -21.00 -3.84
N ARG A 577 12.33 -21.27 -3.59
CA ARG A 577 11.27 -20.25 -3.70
C ARG A 577 11.13 -19.47 -2.42
N SER A 578 11.62 -19.96 -1.28
CA SER A 578 11.52 -19.23 -0.02
C SER A 578 12.59 -18.14 0.11
N LEU A 579 12.16 -16.96 0.56
CA LEU A 579 13.01 -15.87 1.03
C LEU A 579 13.16 -15.96 2.54
N PHE A 580 14.40 -15.89 3.00
CA PHE A 580 14.75 -15.82 4.43
C PHE A 580 15.44 -14.50 4.69
N TRP A 581 15.02 -13.79 5.73
CA TRP A 581 15.69 -12.55 6.13
C TRP A 581 15.68 -12.37 7.65
N ILE A 582 16.63 -11.60 8.15
CA ILE A 582 16.70 -11.23 9.56
C ILE A 582 15.68 -10.12 9.82
N GLU A 583 14.71 -10.32 10.70
CA GLU A 583 13.79 -9.26 11.12
C GLU A 583 14.29 -8.51 12.36
N ARG A 584 14.96 -9.22 13.27
CA ARG A 584 15.51 -8.62 14.50
C ARG A 584 16.89 -9.18 14.81
N VAL A 585 17.77 -8.31 15.27
CA VAL A 585 19.10 -8.62 15.79
C VAL A 585 19.18 -8.15 17.23
N ALA A 586 19.46 -9.03 18.19
CA ALA A 586 19.72 -8.67 19.57
C ALA A 586 21.11 -9.13 19.97
N MET A 587 22.02 -8.19 20.18
CA MET A 587 23.41 -8.43 20.58
C MET A 587 23.49 -8.37 22.11
N ASP A 588 23.70 -9.52 22.74
CA ASP A 588 23.83 -9.67 24.20
C ASP A 588 25.32 -9.67 24.55
N PHE A 589 25.79 -8.54 25.07
CA PHE A 589 27.20 -8.31 25.41
C PHE A 589 27.59 -9.00 26.72
N GLN A 590 26.64 -9.32 27.60
CA GLN A 590 26.95 -10.10 28.81
C GLN A 590 27.20 -11.57 28.47
N LYS A 591 26.38 -12.15 27.59
CA LYS A 591 26.49 -13.55 27.17
C LYS A 591 27.38 -13.74 25.94
N GLN A 592 27.88 -12.67 25.35
CA GLN A 592 28.74 -12.68 24.15
C GLN A 592 28.08 -13.42 22.97
N GLN A 593 26.80 -13.17 22.74
CA GLN A 593 26.03 -13.85 21.68
C GLN A 593 25.16 -12.86 20.93
N THR A 594 24.79 -13.20 19.69
CA THR A 594 23.74 -12.52 18.95
C THR A 594 22.56 -13.44 18.77
N LYS A 595 21.36 -12.94 19.07
CA LYS A 595 20.09 -13.58 18.78
C LYS A 595 19.50 -12.95 17.52
N LEU A 596 19.20 -13.77 16.53
CA LEU A 596 18.59 -13.37 15.28
C LEU A 596 17.19 -13.94 15.24
N ARG A 597 16.19 -13.11 15.01
CA ARG A 597 14.87 -13.58 14.56
C ARG A 597 14.83 -13.51 13.05
N ILE A 598 14.70 -14.67 12.43
CA ILE A 598 14.66 -14.84 10.97
C ILE A 598 13.23 -15.18 10.59
N LEU A 599 12.72 -14.48 9.59
CA LEU A 599 11.45 -14.82 8.98
C LEU A 599 11.67 -15.55 7.67
N ARG A 600 10.76 -16.45 7.37
CA ARG A 600 10.66 -17.11 6.08
C ARG A 600 9.32 -16.75 5.44
N ARG A 601 9.39 -16.35 4.17
CA ARG A 601 8.24 -16.16 3.27
C ARG A 601 8.46 -16.99 2.03
N ARG A 602 7.38 -17.53 1.46
CA ARG A 602 7.45 -18.16 0.15
C ARG A 602 7.41 -17.07 -0.92
N GLY A 603 8.47 -16.91 -1.69
CA GLY A 603 8.45 -16.10 -2.90
C GLY A 603 7.58 -16.77 -3.98
N ARG A 604 7.00 -15.93 -4.84
CA ARG A 604 6.17 -16.35 -5.97
C ARG A 604 6.95 -17.15 -7.00
#